data_AF-A0A146KPC3-F1
#
_entry.id   AF-A0A146KPC3-F1
#
_cell.length_a   1.000
_cell.length_b   1.000
_cell.length_c   1.000
_cell.angle_alpha   90.00
_cell.angle_beta   90.00
_cell.angle_gamma   90.00
#
_symmetry.space_group_name_H-M   'P 1'
#
loop_
_entity.id
_entity.type
_entity.pdbx_description
1 polymer ?
#
loop_
_entity_poly.entity_id
_entity_poly.type
_entity_poly.pdbx_seq_one_letter_code
_entity_poly.pdbx_strand_id
1 'polypeptide(L)'
;AELYVNGLLSADGMLTVLEAFLERDSIRNPPRQLREHFGIFNLDEMAEQDVVRQFRFSKRDLPELLRNLAIPPSVHTGGPNGYRVPGMTALCILLRRLAYPNRLSDLEREFGISKSALSAITNWTTNFIIQEKGHLLTDLGRISWLNTGKLATYAEAVASRGAPLTTCWAFIGSTARRMCRPEEDQGHNFSRHKRFHALKYQSIATPDGLIINLQGPYQGRLRDAAFWTGNDVQDQVRRLCVTPARSFVMYGDSSYPISDILITPYPSKTQVPRQLLFNRAMSKVRIAVEWGFGKVLQQFPFVDHSKNQKLQLQDLGGMYSVAVLLTNCHTCLYGSQTSE
;
A
#
# COMPACT_ATOMS: atom_id res chain seq x y z
N ALA A 1 -55.93 9.53 -0.17
CA ALA A 1 -56.69 10.06 -1.32
C ALA A 1 -55.68 10.88 -2.13
N GLU A 2 -55.22 10.54 -3.32
CA GLU A 2 -55.66 9.65 -4.41
C GLU A 2 -54.41 8.95 -4.99
N LEU A 3 -54.23 7.64 -4.77
CA LEU A 3 -53.05 6.89 -5.27
C LEU A 3 -53.30 6.23 -6.65
N TYR A 4 -54.49 6.43 -7.21
CA TYR A 4 -54.94 5.79 -8.45
C TYR A 4 -55.71 6.81 -9.28
N VAL A 5 -55.34 6.92 -10.56
CA VAL A 5 -56.08 7.69 -11.57
C VAL A 5 -56.45 6.70 -12.69
N ASN A 6 -57.75 6.54 -12.95
CA ASN A 6 -58.28 5.65 -14.00
C ASN A 6 -57.79 4.18 -13.91
N GLY A 7 -57.64 3.65 -12.69
CA GLY A 7 -57.24 2.25 -12.48
C GLY A 7 -55.78 1.94 -12.76
N LEU A 8 -54.96 2.94 -13.08
CA LEU A 8 -53.51 2.87 -13.17
C LEU A 8 -52.88 3.72 -12.05
N LEU A 9 -51.74 3.27 -11.51
CA LEU A 9 -51.00 4.04 -10.50
C LEU A 9 -50.53 5.36 -11.11
N SER A 10 -50.79 6.48 -10.42
CA SER A 10 -50.26 7.79 -10.80
C SER A 10 -48.73 7.83 -10.62
N ALA A 11 -48.04 8.80 -11.24
CA ALA A 11 -46.58 8.98 -11.04
C ALA A 11 -46.22 9.21 -9.55
N ASP A 12 -47.04 9.97 -8.83
CA ASP A 12 -46.92 10.13 -7.37
C ASP A 12 -47.27 8.85 -6.60
N GLY A 13 -48.18 8.03 -7.11
CA GLY A 13 -48.47 6.70 -6.58
C GLY A 13 -47.31 5.73 -6.78
N MET A 14 -46.63 5.76 -7.93
CA MET A 14 -45.38 5.02 -8.17
C MET A 14 -44.26 5.49 -7.25
N LEU A 15 -44.15 6.80 -6.98
CA LEU A 15 -43.20 7.35 -6.02
C LEU A 15 -43.50 6.86 -4.59
N THR A 16 -44.77 6.90 -4.17
CA THR A 16 -45.20 6.44 -2.84
C THR A 16 -45.00 4.92 -2.66
N VAL A 17 -45.20 4.13 -3.72
CA VAL A 17 -44.92 2.68 -3.72
C VAL A 17 -43.41 2.39 -3.76
N LEU A 18 -42.61 3.19 -4.47
CA LEU A 18 -41.14 3.09 -4.48
C LEU A 18 -40.52 3.51 -3.13
N GLU A 19 -41.05 4.55 -2.48
CA GLU A 19 -40.67 4.96 -1.12
C GLU A 19 -41.07 3.90 -0.09
N ALA A 20 -42.25 3.27 -0.24
CA ALA A 20 -42.66 2.15 0.60
C ALA A 20 -41.83 0.86 0.38
N PHE A 21 -41.24 0.66 -0.80
CA PHE A 21 -40.30 -0.44 -1.09
C PHE A 21 -38.88 -0.16 -0.55
N LEU A 22 -38.48 1.10 -0.41
CA LEU A 22 -37.21 1.49 0.22
C LEU A 22 -37.28 1.49 1.76
N GLU A 23 -38.48 1.61 2.34
CA GLU A 23 -38.67 1.66 3.80
C GLU A 23 -39.07 0.33 4.47
N ARG A 24 -39.30 -0.76 3.71
CA ARG A 24 -39.73 -2.05 4.29
C ARG A 24 -38.97 -3.27 3.77
N ASP A 25 -37.69 -3.30 4.11
CA ASP A 25 -37.00 -4.48 4.66
C ASP A 25 -35.84 -3.95 5.52
N SER A 26 -35.75 -4.17 6.82
CA SER A 26 -36.31 -5.22 7.65
C SER A 26 -36.26 -4.77 9.12
N ILE A 27 -37.19 -5.32 9.89
CA ILE A 27 -37.27 -5.35 11.36
C ILE A 27 -35.97 -4.91 12.03
N ARG A 28 -36.02 -3.73 12.66
CA ARG A 28 -34.94 -3.16 13.48
C ARG A 28 -34.63 -4.14 14.61
N ASN A 29 -33.64 -5.01 14.39
CA ASN A 29 -32.66 -5.12 15.45
C ASN A 29 -32.05 -3.72 15.58
N PRO A 30 -31.88 -3.17 16.81
CA PRO A 30 -30.99 -2.04 16.95
C PRO A 30 -29.68 -2.37 16.22
N PRO A 31 -28.94 -1.39 15.67
CA PRO A 31 -27.57 -1.65 15.23
C PRO A 31 -26.93 -2.51 16.31
N ARG A 32 -26.18 -3.55 15.95
CA ARG A 32 -25.33 -4.24 16.92
C ARG A 32 -24.36 -3.17 17.46
N GLN A 33 -24.80 -2.40 18.45
CA GLN A 33 -23.97 -2.11 19.59
C GLN A 33 -23.43 -3.50 19.93
N LEU A 34 -22.13 -3.64 19.80
CA LEU A 34 -21.42 -4.75 20.41
C LEU A 34 -21.83 -4.72 21.89
N ARG A 35 -22.93 -5.38 22.22
CA ARG A 35 -23.27 -5.72 23.59
C ARG A 35 -22.20 -6.75 23.94
N GLU A 36 -21.29 -6.27 24.80
CA GLU A 36 -20.45 -7.07 25.69
C GLU A 36 -19.33 -7.82 24.93
N HIS A 37 -18.12 -7.29 24.73
CA HIS A 37 -17.19 -6.76 25.73
C HIS A 37 -16.22 -5.73 25.08
N PHE A 38 -16.53 -4.43 25.14
CA PHE A 38 -15.43 -3.45 25.13
C PHE A 38 -14.78 -3.52 26.51
N GLY A 39 -13.70 -4.31 26.62
CA GLY A 39 -13.02 -4.52 27.89
C GLY A 39 -11.72 -5.34 27.85
N ILE A 40 -11.33 -5.93 26.71
CA ILE A 40 -10.04 -6.63 26.60
C ILE A 40 -8.95 -5.70 26.05
N PHE A 41 -9.23 -5.03 24.92
CA PHE A 41 -8.27 -4.11 24.32
C PHE A 41 -8.41 -2.71 24.92
N ASN A 42 -7.44 -2.31 25.73
CA ASN A 42 -7.26 -0.94 26.18
C ASN A 42 -5.83 -0.48 25.85
N LEU A 43 -5.70 0.37 24.82
CA LEU A 43 -4.41 0.92 24.41
C LEU A 43 -3.72 1.67 25.56
N ASP A 44 -4.47 2.35 26.42
CA ASP A 44 -3.94 3.16 27.50
C ASP A 44 -3.30 2.32 28.61
N GLU A 45 -3.73 1.06 28.78
CA GLU A 45 -3.16 0.12 29.74
C GLU A 45 -1.98 -0.68 29.18
N MET A 46 -1.78 -0.70 27.86
CA MET A 46 -0.66 -1.42 27.25
C MET A 46 0.68 -0.75 27.56
N ALA A 47 1.68 -1.58 27.89
CA ALA A 47 3.07 -1.16 28.02
C ALA A 47 3.65 -0.76 26.64
N GLU A 48 4.52 0.25 26.62
CA GLU A 48 5.12 0.79 25.40
C GLU A 48 5.77 -0.28 24.51
N GLN A 49 6.50 -1.21 25.13
CA GLN A 49 7.17 -2.30 24.41
C GLN A 49 6.16 -3.21 23.68
N ASP A 50 5.00 -3.46 24.29
CA ASP A 50 3.96 -4.29 23.69
C ASP A 50 3.24 -3.56 22.56
N VAL A 51 3.01 -2.25 22.71
CA VAL A 51 2.45 -1.40 21.63
C VAL A 51 3.37 -1.45 20.40
N VAL A 52 4.68 -1.24 20.56
CA VAL A 52 5.63 -1.32 19.44
C VAL A 52 5.69 -2.73 18.86
N ARG A 53 5.70 -3.77 19.70
CA ARG A 53 5.73 -5.18 19.25
C ARG A 53 4.46 -5.61 18.54
N GLN A 54 3.30 -5.02 18.84
CA GLN A 54 2.02 -5.42 18.25
C GLN A 54 1.62 -4.54 17.06
N PHE A 55 1.97 -3.25 17.10
CA PHE A 55 1.50 -2.26 16.13
C PHE A 55 2.61 -1.60 15.31
N ARG A 56 3.89 -1.82 15.63
CA ARG A 56 5.09 -1.26 14.96
C ARG A 56 5.33 0.24 15.17
N PHE A 57 4.49 0.91 15.93
CA PHE A 57 4.62 2.33 16.27
C PHE A 57 4.65 2.50 17.78
N SER A 58 5.32 3.55 18.24
CA SER A 58 5.29 3.97 19.63
C SER A 58 3.87 4.44 20.00
N LYS A 59 3.49 4.31 21.27
CA LYS A 59 2.17 4.74 21.76
C LYS A 59 1.95 6.23 21.55
N ARG A 60 3.02 7.02 21.70
CA ARG A 60 3.02 8.47 21.51
C ARG A 60 2.73 8.88 20.06
N ASP A 61 3.15 8.08 19.08
CA ASP A 61 3.05 8.44 17.67
C ASP A 61 1.75 7.97 17.01
N LEU A 62 1.02 7.01 17.62
CA LEU A 62 -0.25 6.52 17.12
C LEU A 62 -1.30 7.63 16.87
N PRO A 63 -1.49 8.63 17.76
CA PRO A 63 -2.40 9.75 17.50
C PRO A 63 -2.00 10.58 16.28
N GLU A 64 -0.70 10.79 16.06
CA GLU A 64 -0.20 11.51 14.89
C GLU A 64 -0.40 10.70 13.61
N LEU A 65 -0.13 9.40 13.65
CA LEU A 65 -0.40 8.48 12.56
C LEU A 65 -1.88 8.48 12.16
N LEU A 66 -2.79 8.40 13.15
CA LEU A 66 -4.24 8.46 12.93
C LEU A 66 -4.65 9.73 12.17
N ARG A 67 -4.15 10.90 12.61
CA ARG A 67 -4.43 12.20 11.98
C ARG A 67 -3.87 12.27 10.56
N ASN A 68 -2.62 11.85 10.34
CA ASN A 68 -1.97 11.91 9.03
C ASN A 68 -2.59 10.94 8.01
N LEU A 69 -3.11 9.80 8.47
CA LEU A 69 -3.92 8.87 7.67
C LEU A 69 -5.36 9.35 7.46
N ALA A 70 -5.77 10.46 8.09
CA ALA A 70 -7.11 11.03 8.05
C ALA A 70 -8.23 10.09 8.54
N ILE A 71 -7.89 9.08 9.36
CA ILE A 71 -8.88 8.13 9.87
C ILE A 71 -9.86 8.88 10.79
N PRO A 72 -11.18 8.78 10.57
CA PRO A 72 -12.15 9.54 11.35
C PRO A 72 -12.18 9.06 12.81
N PRO A 73 -12.57 9.94 13.76
CA PRO A 73 -12.67 9.58 15.18
C PRO A 73 -13.61 8.39 15.46
N SER A 74 -14.62 8.17 14.61
CA SER A 74 -15.48 6.99 14.62
C SER A 74 -15.51 6.37 13.23
N VAL A 75 -15.20 5.08 13.16
CA VAL A 75 -15.33 4.27 11.95
C VAL A 75 -16.69 3.60 11.93
N HIS A 76 -17.35 3.59 10.77
CA HIS A 76 -18.59 2.85 10.51
C HIS A 76 -18.45 2.07 9.21
N THR A 77 -18.49 0.74 9.26
CA THR A 77 -18.19 -0.12 8.10
C THR A 77 -19.31 -0.15 7.03
N GLY A 78 -20.33 0.72 7.14
CA GLY A 78 -21.41 0.88 6.16
C GLY A 78 -22.64 0.00 6.41
N GLY A 79 -23.77 0.42 5.84
CA GLY A 79 -25.08 -0.24 5.96
C GLY A 79 -25.78 -0.06 7.32
N PRO A 80 -27.07 -0.43 7.44
CA PRO A 80 -27.82 -0.39 8.70
C PRO A 80 -27.22 -1.30 9.79
N ASN A 81 -26.56 -2.39 9.37
CA ASN A 81 -25.96 -3.41 10.23
C ASN A 81 -24.42 -3.32 10.31
N GLY A 82 -23.84 -2.16 9.97
CA GLY A 82 -22.40 -1.93 10.02
C GLY A 82 -21.83 -1.93 11.44
N TYR A 83 -20.54 -2.22 11.55
CA TYR A 83 -19.82 -2.17 12.83
C TYR A 83 -19.31 -0.76 13.10
N ARG A 84 -19.39 -0.34 14.36
CA ARG A 84 -18.87 0.94 14.83
C ARG A 84 -17.77 0.73 15.86
N VAL A 85 -16.63 1.36 15.63
CA VAL A 85 -15.50 1.39 16.57
C VAL A 85 -14.84 2.78 16.57
N PRO A 86 -14.13 3.16 17.65
CA PRO A 86 -13.26 4.32 17.63
C PRO A 86 -12.20 4.22 16.52
N GLY A 87 -11.82 5.35 15.94
CA GLY A 87 -10.81 5.41 14.88
C GLY A 87 -9.46 4.83 15.32
N MET A 88 -9.05 5.09 16.56
CA MET A 88 -7.83 4.50 17.14
C MET A 88 -7.90 2.97 17.22
N THR A 89 -9.06 2.42 17.61
CA THR A 89 -9.28 0.97 17.63
C THR A 89 -9.20 0.39 16.22
N ALA A 90 -9.79 1.04 15.22
CA ALA A 90 -9.70 0.61 13.83
C ALA A 90 -8.25 0.61 13.31
N LEU A 91 -7.49 1.67 13.63
CA LEU A 91 -6.05 1.75 13.32
C LEU A 91 -5.28 0.61 14.00
N CYS A 92 -5.49 0.36 15.29
CA CYS A 92 -4.80 -0.71 16.01
C CYS A 92 -5.13 -2.11 15.46
N ILE A 93 -6.39 -2.38 15.10
CA ILE A 93 -6.80 -3.62 14.44
C ILE A 93 -6.04 -3.81 13.12
N LEU A 94 -6.00 -2.77 12.28
CA LEU A 94 -5.29 -2.82 11.00
C LEU A 94 -3.79 -3.05 11.19
N LEU A 95 -3.15 -2.27 12.07
CA LEU A 95 -1.72 -2.40 12.38
C LEU A 95 -1.41 -3.80 12.89
N ARG A 96 -2.19 -4.30 13.83
CA ARG A 96 -2.04 -5.66 14.38
C ARG A 96 -2.20 -6.73 13.33
N ARG A 97 -3.18 -6.55 12.44
CA ARG A 97 -3.46 -7.47 11.33
C ARG A 97 -2.26 -7.57 10.39
N LEU A 98 -1.63 -6.44 10.06
CA LEU A 98 -0.49 -6.38 9.14
C LEU A 98 0.84 -6.76 9.80
N ALA A 99 1.02 -6.47 11.09
CA ALA A 99 2.26 -6.67 11.83
C ALA A 99 2.68 -8.13 12.01
N TYR A 100 1.75 -9.09 11.95
CA TYR A 100 2.10 -10.52 12.04
C TYR A 100 1.02 -11.41 11.42
N PRO A 101 1.37 -12.58 10.85
CA PRO A 101 0.40 -13.59 10.43
C PRO A 101 -0.45 -14.12 11.60
N ASN A 102 -1.64 -13.57 11.76
CA ASN A 102 -2.62 -13.99 12.77
C ASN A 102 -3.88 -14.57 12.14
N ARG A 103 -4.58 -15.45 12.86
CA ARG A 103 -5.96 -15.81 12.53
C ARG A 103 -6.88 -14.73 13.08
N LEU A 104 -8.04 -14.54 12.45
CA LEU A 104 -9.05 -13.63 12.99
C LEU A 104 -9.54 -14.08 14.38
N SER A 105 -9.49 -15.38 14.69
CA SER A 105 -9.80 -15.91 16.03
C SER A 105 -8.80 -15.46 17.11
N ASP A 106 -7.56 -15.20 16.74
CA ASP A 106 -6.55 -14.73 17.68
C ASP A 106 -6.83 -13.26 18.01
N LEU A 107 -7.13 -12.47 16.98
CA LEU A 107 -7.56 -11.07 17.13
C LEU A 107 -8.91 -10.94 17.85
N GLU A 108 -9.83 -11.89 17.68
CA GLU A 108 -11.12 -11.89 18.37
C GLU A 108 -10.94 -11.97 19.90
N ARG A 109 -9.98 -12.78 20.36
CA ARG A 109 -9.62 -12.86 21.78
C ARG A 109 -8.91 -11.59 22.26
N GLU A 110 -8.06 -11.00 21.42
CA GLU A 110 -7.27 -9.80 21.75
C GLU A 110 -8.14 -8.54 21.85
N PHE A 111 -9.06 -8.36 20.90
CA PHE A 111 -9.89 -7.15 20.80
C PHE A 111 -11.29 -7.31 21.41
N GLY A 112 -11.75 -8.54 21.66
CA GLY A 112 -13.14 -8.79 22.06
C GLY A 112 -14.16 -8.49 20.95
N ILE A 113 -13.70 -8.46 19.69
CA ILE A 113 -14.50 -8.12 18.50
C ILE A 113 -14.63 -9.36 17.62
N SER A 114 -15.85 -9.66 17.16
CA SER A 114 -16.09 -10.86 16.37
C SER A 114 -15.24 -10.93 15.10
N LYS A 115 -14.90 -12.14 14.64
CA LYS A 115 -14.14 -12.34 13.38
C LYS A 115 -14.73 -11.59 12.18
N SER A 116 -16.05 -11.56 12.05
CA SER A 116 -16.74 -10.86 10.96
C SER A 116 -16.57 -9.35 11.07
N ALA A 117 -16.66 -8.79 12.28
CA ALA A 117 -16.44 -7.38 12.55
C ALA A 117 -14.98 -6.99 12.30
N LEU A 118 -14.01 -7.78 12.79
CA LEU A 118 -12.58 -7.55 12.54
C LEU A 118 -12.25 -7.51 11.05
N SER A 119 -12.80 -8.45 10.27
CA SER A 119 -12.63 -8.48 8.81
C SER A 119 -13.21 -7.21 8.16
N ALA A 120 -14.45 -6.85 8.51
CA ALA A 120 -15.12 -5.67 7.98
C ALA A 120 -14.39 -4.36 8.33
N ILE A 121 -13.94 -4.21 9.57
CA ILE A 121 -13.19 -3.03 10.04
C ILE A 121 -11.85 -2.96 9.31
N THR A 122 -11.09 -4.05 9.23
CA THR A 122 -9.79 -4.07 8.55
C THR A 122 -9.93 -3.66 7.08
N ASN A 123 -10.91 -4.25 6.37
CA ASN A 123 -11.15 -3.94 4.96
C ASN A 123 -11.59 -2.48 4.78
N TRP A 124 -12.50 -2.00 5.63
CA TRP A 124 -12.94 -0.61 5.60
C TRP A 124 -11.76 0.35 5.82
N THR A 125 -10.93 0.12 6.85
CA THR A 125 -9.78 1.00 7.14
C THR A 125 -8.75 0.95 6.03
N THR A 126 -8.50 -0.23 5.44
CA THR A 126 -7.61 -0.38 4.28
C THR A 126 -8.11 0.46 3.10
N ASN A 127 -9.37 0.28 2.72
CA ASN A 127 -9.98 1.00 1.60
C ASN A 127 -10.02 2.51 1.83
N PHE A 128 -10.35 2.92 3.05
CA PHE A 128 -10.37 4.34 3.43
C PHE A 128 -8.98 4.97 3.28
N ILE A 129 -7.92 4.33 3.81
CA ILE A 129 -6.55 4.83 3.66
C ILE A 129 -6.14 4.92 2.18
N ILE A 130 -6.52 3.95 1.35
CA ILE A 130 -6.21 3.99 -0.08
C ILE A 130 -6.94 5.15 -0.77
N GLN A 131 -8.22 5.36 -0.44
CA GLN A 131 -8.99 6.47 -0.99
C GLN A 131 -8.37 7.82 -0.61
N GLU A 132 -8.00 7.99 0.66
CA GLU A 132 -7.49 9.26 1.19
C GLU A 132 -6.02 9.51 0.84
N LYS A 133 -5.19 8.46 0.81
CA LYS A 133 -3.71 8.57 0.77
C LYS A 133 -3.06 7.78 -0.36
N GLY A 134 -3.81 6.98 -1.12
CA GLY A 134 -3.27 6.19 -2.23
C GLY A 134 -2.60 7.04 -3.31
N HIS A 135 -3.05 8.28 -3.49
CA HIS A 135 -2.43 9.24 -4.40
C HIS A 135 -0.94 9.51 -4.09
N LEU A 136 -0.51 9.35 -2.83
CA LEU A 136 0.90 9.48 -2.43
C LEU A 136 1.80 8.37 -3.01
N LEU A 137 1.22 7.29 -3.52
CA LEU A 137 1.94 6.19 -4.19
C LEU A 137 1.67 6.13 -5.69
N THR A 138 0.76 6.93 -6.24
CA THR A 138 0.36 6.81 -7.66
C THR A 138 0.55 8.10 -8.45
N ASP A 139 0.59 9.25 -7.79
CA ASP A 139 0.71 10.58 -8.41
C ASP A 139 1.89 11.35 -7.81
N LEU A 140 3.05 11.23 -8.46
CA LEU A 140 4.27 11.94 -8.08
C LEU A 140 4.11 13.47 -8.14
N GLY A 141 3.18 13.97 -8.96
CA GLY A 141 2.90 15.40 -9.08
C GLY A 141 2.20 15.98 -7.84
N ARG A 142 1.55 15.15 -7.03
CA ARG A 142 0.92 15.56 -5.75
C ARG A 142 1.88 15.56 -4.57
N ILE A 143 3.10 15.03 -4.74
CA ILE A 143 4.13 15.03 -3.69
C ILE A 143 4.81 16.40 -3.68
N SER A 144 4.27 17.33 -2.89
CA SER A 144 4.68 18.75 -2.89
C SER A 144 6.17 19.00 -2.60
N TRP A 145 6.81 18.14 -1.81
CA TRP A 145 8.23 18.24 -1.49
C TRP A 145 9.15 17.67 -2.59
N LEU A 146 8.61 16.93 -3.56
CA LEU A 146 9.37 16.30 -4.64
C LEU A 146 9.53 17.27 -5.81
N ASN A 147 10.46 18.22 -5.67
CA ASN A 147 10.79 19.24 -6.66
C ASN A 147 12.24 19.13 -7.13
N THR A 148 12.62 19.90 -8.16
CA THR A 148 13.96 19.89 -8.78
C THR A 148 15.11 20.06 -7.77
N GLY A 149 14.91 20.86 -6.72
CA GLY A 149 15.88 21.01 -5.64
C GLY A 149 16.08 19.72 -4.86
N LYS A 150 14.98 19.04 -4.49
CA LYS A 150 15.03 17.74 -3.81
C LYS A 150 15.66 16.65 -4.69
N LEU A 151 15.35 16.65 -5.99
CA LEU A 151 15.97 15.74 -6.97
C LEU A 151 17.50 15.96 -7.02
N ALA A 152 17.96 17.21 -6.98
CA ALA A 152 19.38 17.55 -6.89
C ALA A 152 20.02 17.00 -5.61
N THR A 153 19.37 17.20 -4.45
CA THR A 153 19.84 16.67 -3.16
C THR A 153 19.95 15.14 -3.19
N TYR A 154 18.97 14.45 -3.75
CA TYR A 154 19.03 12.99 -3.87
C TYR A 154 20.13 12.52 -4.82
N ALA A 155 20.30 13.19 -5.95
CA ALA A 155 21.37 12.86 -6.90
C ALA A 155 22.77 13.06 -6.29
N GLU A 156 22.96 14.12 -5.51
CA GLU A 156 24.18 14.36 -4.75
C GLU A 156 24.39 13.29 -3.67
N ALA A 157 23.36 12.92 -2.93
CA ALA A 157 23.44 11.85 -1.94
C ALA A 157 23.86 10.51 -2.57
N VAL A 158 23.28 10.16 -3.72
CA VAL A 158 23.64 8.94 -4.46
C VAL A 158 25.09 9.02 -4.99
N ALA A 159 25.49 10.17 -5.54
CA ALA A 159 26.87 10.39 -6.00
C ALA A 159 27.89 10.30 -4.85
N SER A 160 27.57 10.85 -3.68
CA SER A 160 28.43 10.82 -2.49
C SER A 160 28.71 9.40 -1.98
N ARG A 161 27.81 8.45 -2.27
CA ARG A 161 27.97 7.02 -1.98
C ARG A 161 28.77 6.27 -3.05
N GLY A 162 29.42 6.99 -3.97
CA GLY A 162 30.30 6.43 -5.00
C GLY A 162 29.59 6.03 -6.29
N ALA A 163 28.37 6.50 -6.53
CA ALA A 163 27.69 6.28 -7.79
C ALA A 163 28.36 7.09 -8.92
N PRO A 164 28.76 6.47 -10.04
CA PRO A 164 29.29 7.18 -11.20
C PRO A 164 28.23 8.04 -11.93
N LEU A 165 26.95 7.77 -11.70
CA LEU A 165 25.83 8.50 -12.31
C LEU A 165 25.39 9.66 -11.40
N THR A 166 25.98 10.84 -11.59
CA THR A 166 25.81 12.03 -10.73
C THR A 166 24.42 12.68 -10.82
N THR A 167 23.57 12.22 -11.73
CA THR A 167 22.19 12.68 -11.94
C THR A 167 21.16 11.65 -11.46
N CYS A 168 21.60 10.54 -10.84
CA CYS A 168 20.72 9.47 -10.37
C CYS A 168 19.99 9.87 -9.09
N TRP A 169 18.70 10.19 -9.15
CA TRP A 169 17.95 10.68 -7.99
C TRP A 169 17.11 9.62 -7.28
N ALA A 170 16.75 8.54 -7.97
CA ALA A 170 15.93 7.47 -7.43
C ALA A 170 16.19 6.15 -8.14
N PHE A 171 15.64 5.09 -7.56
CA PHE A 171 15.82 3.74 -8.05
C PHE A 171 14.47 3.07 -8.29
N ILE A 172 14.35 2.35 -9.41
CA ILE A 172 13.16 1.60 -9.76
C ILE A 172 13.42 0.09 -9.64
N GLY A 173 12.45 -0.63 -9.09
CA GLY A 173 12.52 -2.06 -8.97
C GLY A 173 11.15 -2.70 -8.94
N SER A 174 11.13 -4.03 -9.08
CA SER A 174 9.93 -4.82 -8.95
C SER A 174 10.07 -5.87 -7.86
N THR A 175 8.94 -6.25 -7.28
CA THR A 175 8.85 -7.29 -6.27
C THR A 175 7.66 -8.20 -6.56
N ALA A 176 7.82 -9.49 -6.27
CA ALA A 176 6.73 -10.46 -6.31
C ALA A 176 6.33 -10.86 -4.88
N ARG A 177 5.06 -10.68 -4.52
CA ARG A 177 4.48 -11.15 -3.26
C ARG A 177 3.81 -12.50 -3.50
N ARG A 178 4.34 -13.54 -2.87
CA ARG A 178 3.85 -14.91 -3.04
C ARG A 178 2.49 -15.06 -2.38
N MET A 179 1.60 -15.78 -3.04
CA MET A 179 0.26 -16.08 -2.54
C MET A 179 -0.08 -17.56 -2.63
N CYS A 180 -1.20 -17.93 -2.01
CA CYS A 180 -1.83 -19.22 -2.22
C CYS A 180 -2.11 -19.43 -3.71
N ARG A 181 -2.18 -20.69 -4.13
CA ARG A 181 -2.73 -21.02 -5.45
C ARG A 181 -4.19 -20.53 -5.48
N PRO A 182 -4.55 -19.59 -6.37
CA PRO A 182 -5.92 -19.13 -6.48
C PRO A 182 -6.78 -20.26 -7.08
N GLU A 183 -8.09 -20.24 -6.86
CA GLU A 183 -8.98 -21.23 -7.45
C GLU A 183 -9.18 -20.93 -8.94
N GLU A 184 -9.33 -19.64 -9.28
CA GLU A 184 -9.47 -19.13 -10.65
C GLU A 184 -8.18 -18.46 -11.12
N ASP A 185 -8.04 -18.22 -12.43
CA ASP A 185 -6.93 -17.46 -13.04
C ASP A 185 -5.51 -17.89 -12.61
N GLN A 186 -5.35 -19.18 -12.29
CA GLN A 186 -4.08 -19.75 -11.82
C GLN A 186 -2.93 -19.48 -12.79
N GLY A 187 -3.16 -19.71 -14.08
CA GLY A 187 -2.17 -19.50 -15.13
C GLY A 187 -1.73 -18.04 -15.31
N HIS A 188 -2.62 -17.09 -15.04
CA HIS A 188 -2.33 -15.66 -15.09
C HIS A 188 -1.45 -15.22 -13.92
N ASN A 189 -1.66 -15.84 -12.76
CA ASN A 189 -0.96 -15.48 -11.54
C ASN A 189 0.32 -16.29 -11.26
N PHE A 190 0.60 -17.32 -12.05
CA PHE A 190 1.79 -18.15 -11.89
C PHE A 190 3.03 -17.51 -12.56
N SER A 191 4.04 -17.18 -11.75
CA SER A 191 5.33 -16.75 -12.27
C SER A 191 6.19 -17.95 -12.66
N ARG A 192 6.39 -18.18 -13.97
CA ARG A 192 7.24 -19.28 -14.45
C ARG A 192 8.69 -19.17 -13.98
N HIS A 193 9.22 -17.95 -13.90
CA HIS A 193 10.59 -17.69 -13.46
C HIS A 193 10.76 -17.97 -11.96
N LYS A 194 9.83 -17.49 -11.13
CA LYS A 194 9.90 -17.67 -9.67
C LYS A 194 9.31 -19.00 -9.18
N ARG A 195 8.55 -19.70 -10.03
CA ARG A 195 7.89 -20.99 -9.77
C ARG A 195 6.87 -20.96 -8.62
N PHE A 196 6.16 -19.85 -8.46
CA PHE A 196 5.06 -19.72 -7.50
C PHE A 196 3.99 -18.73 -8.02
N HIS A 197 2.78 -18.80 -7.42
CA HIS A 197 1.71 -17.83 -7.64
C HIS A 197 2.01 -16.54 -6.89
N ALA A 198 1.88 -15.40 -7.56
CA ALA A 198 2.25 -14.11 -6.99
C ALA A 198 1.44 -12.96 -7.57
N LEU A 199 1.34 -11.90 -6.78
CA LEU A 199 1.11 -10.55 -7.30
C LEU A 199 2.45 -9.84 -7.42
N LYS A 200 2.61 -9.06 -8.49
CA LYS A 200 3.80 -8.26 -8.74
C LYS A 200 3.52 -6.79 -8.54
N TYR A 201 4.53 -6.09 -8.07
CA TYR A 201 4.50 -4.65 -7.86
C TYR A 201 5.77 -4.04 -8.40
N GLN A 202 5.67 -2.81 -8.91
CA GLN A 202 6.81 -1.98 -9.27
C GLN A 202 6.82 -0.78 -8.34
N SER A 203 7.99 -0.34 -7.89
CA SER A 203 8.08 0.85 -7.07
C SER A 203 9.29 1.72 -7.42
N ILE A 204 9.15 3.01 -7.12
CA ILE A 204 10.24 3.97 -7.12
C ILE A 204 10.61 4.26 -5.66
N ALA A 205 11.86 4.01 -5.30
CA ALA A 205 12.41 4.30 -3.98
C ALA A 205 13.43 5.43 -4.03
N THR A 206 13.37 6.33 -3.06
CA THR A 206 14.27 7.47 -2.92
C THR A 206 15.38 7.20 -1.90
N PRO A 207 16.50 7.94 -1.95
CA PRO A 207 17.64 7.77 -1.03
C PRO A 207 17.32 7.96 0.47
N ASP A 208 16.23 8.62 0.82
CA ASP A 208 15.77 8.73 2.22
C ASP A 208 14.92 7.52 2.68
N GLY A 209 14.81 6.48 1.85
CA GLY A 209 14.14 5.24 2.20
C GLY A 209 12.62 5.27 2.05
N LEU A 210 12.08 6.28 1.38
CA LEU A 210 10.66 6.35 1.04
C LEU A 210 10.37 5.62 -0.27
N ILE A 211 9.22 4.95 -0.33
CA ILE A 211 8.64 4.45 -1.57
C ILE A 211 7.61 5.47 -2.04
N ILE A 212 7.95 6.24 -3.08
CA ILE A 212 7.14 7.37 -3.57
C ILE A 212 6.21 6.99 -4.72
N ASN A 213 6.39 5.79 -5.26
CA ASN A 213 5.48 5.24 -6.26
C ASN A 213 5.34 3.74 -6.05
N LEU A 214 4.12 3.23 -6.19
CA LEU A 214 3.80 1.81 -6.18
C LEU A 214 2.76 1.50 -7.25
N GLN A 215 3.16 0.76 -8.27
CA GLN A 215 2.28 0.23 -9.29
C GLN A 215 1.94 -1.23 -9.05
N GLY A 216 0.73 -1.62 -9.48
CA GLY A 216 0.16 -2.94 -9.25
C GLY A 216 -1.04 -2.88 -8.29
N PRO A 217 -1.55 -4.04 -7.85
CA PRO A 217 -1.01 -5.38 -8.10
C PRO A 217 -1.13 -5.81 -9.57
N TYR A 218 -0.07 -6.41 -10.10
CA TYR A 218 -0.05 -7.04 -11.41
C TYR A 218 -0.04 -8.56 -11.31
N GLN A 219 -0.58 -9.21 -12.34
CA GLN A 219 -0.58 -10.67 -12.45
C GLN A 219 0.85 -11.24 -12.50
N GLY A 220 1.10 -12.31 -11.76
CA GLY A 220 2.44 -12.90 -11.59
C GLY A 220 3.12 -13.42 -12.87
N ARG A 221 2.35 -13.73 -13.93
CA ARG A 221 2.88 -14.17 -15.24
C ARG A 221 3.60 -13.05 -15.99
N LEU A 222 3.23 -11.79 -15.76
CA LEU A 222 3.78 -10.65 -16.49
C LEU A 222 5.28 -10.46 -16.20
N ARG A 223 6.02 -9.98 -17.19
CA ARG A 223 7.44 -9.65 -17.05
C ARG A 223 7.59 -8.28 -16.39
N ASP A 224 8.65 -8.09 -15.63
CA ASP A 224 8.85 -6.89 -14.80
C ASP A 224 8.94 -5.60 -15.66
N ALA A 225 9.53 -5.72 -16.85
CA ALA A 225 9.62 -4.65 -17.83
C ALA A 225 8.27 -4.23 -18.43
N ALA A 226 7.29 -5.15 -18.46
CA ALA A 226 5.98 -4.90 -19.06
C ALA A 226 5.17 -3.86 -18.28
N PHE A 227 5.49 -3.64 -17.01
CA PHE A 227 4.85 -2.62 -16.16
C PHE A 227 5.35 -1.22 -16.46
N TRP A 228 6.56 -1.08 -17.01
CA TRP A 228 7.11 0.23 -17.32
C TRP A 228 6.46 0.83 -18.56
N THR A 229 6.14 0.02 -19.57
CA THR A 229 5.57 0.46 -20.86
C THR A 229 4.08 0.76 -20.76
N GLY A 230 3.67 2.00 -21.04
CA GLY A 230 2.26 2.39 -21.23
C GLY A 230 1.55 3.01 -20.02
N ASN A 231 2.27 3.33 -18.94
CA ASN A 231 1.69 3.92 -17.72
C ASN A 231 2.04 5.41 -17.56
N ASP A 232 1.12 6.17 -16.95
CA ASP A 232 1.25 7.60 -16.60
C ASP A 232 2.52 7.93 -15.77
N VAL A 233 3.11 6.94 -15.09
CA VAL A 233 4.34 7.15 -14.31
C VAL A 233 5.52 7.67 -15.15
N GLN A 234 5.64 7.26 -16.42
CA GLN A 234 6.72 7.77 -17.27
C GLN A 234 6.57 9.27 -17.51
N ASP A 235 5.33 9.71 -17.79
CA ASP A 235 5.02 11.11 -18.05
C ASP A 235 5.16 11.95 -16.78
N GLN A 236 4.71 11.42 -15.63
CA GLN A 236 4.95 12.04 -14.33
C GLN A 236 6.45 12.22 -14.06
N VAL A 237 7.27 11.18 -14.27
CA VAL A 237 8.73 11.24 -14.07
C VAL A 237 9.38 12.21 -15.05
N ARG A 238 8.98 12.22 -16.33
CA ARG A 238 9.49 13.18 -17.33
C ARG A 238 9.24 14.62 -16.91
N ARG A 239 8.01 14.93 -16.48
CA ARG A 239 7.63 16.27 -15.99
C ARG A 239 8.49 16.73 -14.81
N LEU A 240 8.90 15.81 -13.94
CA LEU A 240 9.73 16.10 -12.77
C LEU A 240 11.23 16.20 -13.10
N CYS A 241 11.72 15.32 -13.99
CA CYS A 241 13.15 15.11 -14.18
C CYS A 241 13.76 15.91 -15.32
N VAL A 242 12.96 16.33 -16.31
CA VAL A 242 13.45 16.98 -17.52
C VAL A 242 13.18 18.47 -17.45
N THR A 243 14.24 19.26 -17.24
CA THR A 243 14.20 20.71 -17.32
C THR A 243 15.17 21.20 -18.41
N PRO A 244 15.00 22.43 -18.95
CA PRO A 244 15.96 22.98 -19.91
C PRO A 244 17.40 23.07 -19.38
N ALA A 245 17.57 23.20 -18.06
CA ALA A 245 18.87 23.39 -17.43
C ALA A 245 19.51 22.08 -16.93
N ARG A 246 18.71 21.06 -16.60
CA ARG A 246 19.19 19.82 -15.99
C ARG A 246 18.22 18.66 -16.22
N SER A 247 18.80 17.48 -16.47
CA SER A 247 18.06 16.22 -16.54
C SER A 247 18.50 15.29 -15.40
N PHE A 248 17.52 14.79 -14.67
CA PHE A 248 17.70 13.74 -13.67
C PHE A 248 17.27 12.39 -14.23
N VAL A 249 17.88 11.32 -13.75
CA VAL A 249 17.56 9.95 -14.20
C VAL A 249 17.30 9.03 -13.02
N MET A 250 16.45 8.04 -13.21
CA MET A 250 16.34 6.90 -12.31
C MET A 250 17.28 5.78 -12.74
N TYR A 251 17.60 4.87 -11.82
CA TYR A 251 18.35 3.67 -12.13
C TYR A 251 17.54 2.40 -11.83
N GLY A 252 17.41 1.53 -12.83
CA GLY A 252 16.65 0.28 -12.77
C GLY A 252 17.52 -0.96 -12.88
N ASP A 253 16.93 -2.15 -12.76
CA ASP A 253 17.61 -3.39 -13.17
C ASP A 253 17.68 -3.54 -14.69
N SER A 254 18.42 -4.55 -15.15
CA SER A 254 18.63 -4.82 -16.58
C SER A 254 17.38 -5.28 -17.34
N SER A 255 16.26 -5.52 -16.66
CA SER A 255 15.01 -5.87 -17.34
C SER A 255 14.31 -4.65 -17.94
N TYR A 256 14.58 -3.45 -17.40
CA TYR A 256 13.97 -2.22 -17.88
C TYR A 256 14.62 -1.69 -19.17
N PRO A 257 13.83 -1.05 -20.06
CA PRO A 257 14.39 -0.36 -21.22
C PRO A 257 15.10 0.93 -20.80
N ILE A 258 16.21 1.25 -21.47
CA ILE A 258 16.92 2.51 -21.29
C ILE A 258 16.11 3.64 -21.96
N SER A 259 16.04 4.80 -21.31
CA SER A 259 15.48 6.03 -21.84
C SER A 259 16.21 7.26 -21.28
N ASP A 260 15.75 8.45 -21.64
CA ASP A 260 16.22 9.73 -21.10
C ASP A 260 15.90 9.94 -19.62
N ILE A 261 14.99 9.16 -19.04
CA ILE A 261 14.64 9.21 -17.61
C ILE A 261 15.06 7.95 -16.83
N LEU A 262 15.53 6.89 -17.50
CA LEU A 262 15.84 5.60 -16.88
C LEU A 262 17.10 4.98 -17.48
N ILE A 263 18.11 4.78 -16.64
CA ILE A 263 19.35 4.08 -16.98
C ILE A 263 19.36 2.69 -16.33
N THR A 264 19.98 1.72 -17.00
CA THR A 264 20.12 0.34 -16.51
C THR A 264 21.57 -0.15 -16.64
N PRO A 265 21.95 -1.26 -15.97
CA PRO A 265 23.31 -1.79 -16.06
C PRO A 265 23.71 -2.17 -17.50
N TYR A 266 25.00 -2.05 -17.81
CA TYR A 266 25.55 -2.58 -19.07
C TYR A 266 25.33 -4.10 -19.17
N PRO A 267 24.92 -4.64 -20.34
CA PRO A 267 24.65 -6.07 -20.49
C PRO A 267 25.86 -6.95 -20.18
N SER A 268 25.67 -8.00 -19.37
CA SER A 268 26.76 -8.87 -18.88
C SER A 268 27.61 -9.52 -19.97
N LYS A 269 27.05 -9.74 -21.17
CA LYS A 269 27.75 -10.41 -22.28
C LYS A 269 28.77 -9.52 -23.01
N THR A 270 28.71 -8.21 -22.82
CA THR A 270 29.49 -7.23 -23.59
C THR A 270 30.33 -6.31 -22.70
N GLN A 271 30.56 -6.68 -21.43
CA GLN A 271 31.20 -5.80 -20.45
C GLN A 271 32.70 -5.65 -20.70
N VAL A 272 33.12 -4.43 -21.01
CA VAL A 272 34.53 -4.01 -20.88
C VAL A 272 34.83 -3.59 -19.42
N PRO A 273 36.11 -3.53 -18.98
CA PRO A 273 36.45 -3.27 -17.57
C PRO A 273 35.79 -2.04 -16.96
N ARG A 274 35.69 -0.93 -17.70
CA ARG A 274 35.01 0.29 -17.23
C ARG A 274 33.51 0.08 -16.98
N GLN A 275 32.83 -0.72 -17.82
CA GLN A 275 31.40 -1.03 -17.66
C GLN A 275 31.17 -1.95 -16.45
N LEU A 276 32.09 -2.88 -16.19
CA LEU A 276 32.05 -3.71 -14.99
C LEU A 276 32.19 -2.88 -13.72
N LEU A 277 33.12 -1.91 -13.70
CA LEU A 277 33.29 -0.98 -12.59
C LEU A 277 32.03 -0.11 -12.39
N PHE A 278 31.46 0.41 -13.47
CA PHE A 278 30.21 1.16 -13.44
C PHE A 278 29.08 0.33 -12.82
N ASN A 279 28.84 -0.88 -13.33
CA ASN A 279 27.77 -1.75 -12.84
C ASN A 279 27.98 -2.15 -11.37
N ARG A 280 29.23 -2.42 -10.96
CA ARG A 280 29.55 -2.70 -9.56
C ARG A 280 29.25 -1.51 -8.65
N ALA A 281 29.62 -0.30 -9.06
CA ALA A 281 29.35 0.90 -8.28
C ALA A 281 27.85 1.21 -8.19
N MET A 282 27.14 1.17 -9.32
CA MET A 282 25.69 1.39 -9.35
C MET A 282 24.90 0.32 -8.59
N SER A 283 25.32 -0.95 -8.63
CA SER A 283 24.66 -2.02 -7.88
C SER A 283 24.74 -1.82 -6.36
N LYS A 284 25.81 -1.19 -5.85
CA LYS A 284 25.95 -0.90 -4.41
C LYS A 284 24.93 0.13 -3.94
N VAL A 285 24.64 1.15 -4.74
CA VAL A 285 23.65 2.18 -4.36
C VAL A 285 22.22 1.74 -4.67
N ARG A 286 22.01 0.94 -5.72
CA ARG A 286 20.67 0.42 -6.10
C ARG A 286 20.07 -0.49 -5.04
N ILE A 287 20.89 -1.14 -4.19
CA ILE A 287 20.39 -2.02 -3.12
C ILE A 287 19.39 -1.33 -2.18
N ALA A 288 19.41 0.01 -2.12
CA ALA A 288 18.43 0.85 -1.45
C ALA A 288 16.96 0.48 -1.76
N VAL A 289 16.63 0.10 -3.00
CA VAL A 289 15.27 -0.35 -3.36
C VAL A 289 14.91 -1.63 -2.64
N GLU A 290 15.85 -2.58 -2.63
CA GLU A 290 15.65 -3.89 -2.01
C GLU A 290 15.53 -3.75 -0.48
N TRP A 291 16.24 -2.80 0.11
CA TRP A 291 16.07 -2.42 1.52
C TRP A 291 14.69 -1.81 1.78
N GLY A 292 14.18 -0.96 0.88
CA GLY A 292 12.81 -0.44 0.94
C GLY A 292 11.77 -1.57 0.97
N PHE A 293 11.86 -2.52 0.03
CA PHE A 293 11.01 -3.71 0.04
C PHE A 293 11.19 -4.56 1.30
N GLY A 294 12.45 -4.78 1.72
CA GLY A 294 12.77 -5.53 2.93
C GLY A 294 12.14 -4.93 4.17
N LYS A 295 12.15 -3.60 4.29
CA LYS A 295 11.53 -2.89 5.42
C LYS A 295 10.02 -3.10 5.47
N VAL A 296 9.33 -3.09 4.34
CA VAL A 296 7.87 -3.37 4.29
C VAL A 296 7.58 -4.75 4.90
N LEU A 297 8.35 -5.77 4.56
CA LEU A 297 8.13 -7.13 5.07
C LEU A 297 8.59 -7.29 6.52
N GLN A 298 9.62 -6.55 6.93
CA GLN A 298 10.08 -6.53 8.32
C GLN A 298 9.02 -5.93 9.24
N GLN A 299 8.40 -4.82 8.83
CA GLN A 299 7.37 -4.16 9.63
C GLN A 299 6.03 -4.89 9.54
N PHE A 300 5.65 -5.33 8.34
CA PHE A 300 4.33 -5.91 8.06
C PHE A 300 4.43 -7.30 7.41
N PRO A 301 4.96 -8.32 8.11
CA PRO A 301 5.16 -9.66 7.56
C PRO A 301 3.87 -10.38 7.14
N PHE A 302 2.68 -9.88 7.53
CA PHE A 302 1.41 -10.43 7.06
C PHE A 302 1.32 -10.47 5.53
N VAL A 303 1.80 -9.40 4.86
CA VAL A 303 1.75 -9.28 3.40
C VAL A 303 2.75 -10.19 2.66
N ASP A 304 3.64 -10.86 3.40
CA ASP A 304 4.55 -11.90 2.87
C ASP A 304 4.13 -13.32 3.24
N HIS A 305 3.10 -13.47 4.07
CA HIS A 305 2.71 -14.78 4.56
C HIS A 305 1.87 -15.54 3.54
N SER A 306 2.54 -16.15 2.58
CA SER A 306 1.92 -16.76 1.40
C SER A 306 0.84 -17.80 1.70
N LYS A 307 0.88 -18.44 2.88
CA LYS A 307 -0.14 -19.43 3.31
C LYS A 307 -1.49 -18.78 3.64
N ASN A 308 -1.54 -17.47 3.84
CA ASN A 308 -2.75 -16.70 4.15
C ASN A 308 -3.04 -15.63 3.10
N GLN A 309 -2.10 -15.29 2.21
CA GLN A 309 -2.37 -14.40 1.08
C GLN A 309 -3.29 -15.11 0.06
N LYS A 310 -4.60 -14.86 0.13
CA LYS A 310 -5.63 -15.50 -0.72
C LYS A 310 -6.39 -14.47 -1.55
N LEU A 311 -6.06 -14.39 -2.84
CA LEU A 311 -6.52 -13.35 -3.78
C LEU A 311 -8.05 -13.16 -3.85
N GLN A 312 -8.81 -14.26 -3.79
CA GLN A 312 -10.27 -14.22 -3.93
C GLN A 312 -11.01 -14.03 -2.59
N LEU A 313 -10.30 -14.00 -1.46
CA LEU A 313 -10.88 -13.83 -0.13
C LEU A 313 -10.49 -12.51 0.54
N GLN A 314 -9.44 -11.85 0.04
CA GLN A 314 -8.85 -10.67 0.65
C GLN A 314 -8.32 -9.73 -0.42
N ASP A 315 -8.39 -8.43 -0.16
CA ASP A 315 -7.74 -7.42 -0.99
C ASP A 315 -6.23 -7.38 -0.72
N LEU A 316 -5.49 -8.29 -1.37
CA LEU A 316 -4.04 -8.36 -1.24
C LEU A 316 -3.35 -7.11 -1.80
N GLY A 317 -3.94 -6.51 -2.84
CA GLY A 317 -3.46 -5.28 -3.47
C GLY A 317 -3.47 -4.13 -2.49
N GLY A 318 -4.65 -3.84 -1.93
CA GLY A 318 -4.83 -2.78 -0.95
C GLY A 318 -4.05 -3.00 0.34
N MET A 319 -4.02 -4.23 0.85
CA MET A 319 -3.21 -4.56 2.03
C MET A 319 -1.72 -4.26 1.81
N TYR A 320 -1.16 -4.59 0.64
CA TYR A 320 0.22 -4.27 0.32
C TYR A 320 0.46 -2.76 0.16
N SER A 321 -0.43 -2.05 -0.53
CA SER A 321 -0.33 -0.59 -0.69
C SER A 321 -0.39 0.14 0.66
N VAL A 322 -1.27 -0.27 1.56
CA VAL A 322 -1.36 0.29 2.92
C VAL A 322 -0.12 -0.08 3.75
N ALA A 323 0.41 -1.30 3.64
CA ALA A 323 1.67 -1.66 4.28
C ALA A 323 2.84 -0.79 3.79
N VAL A 324 2.89 -0.42 2.51
CA VAL A 324 3.89 0.51 1.96
C VAL A 324 3.69 1.92 2.52
N LEU A 325 2.47 2.46 2.54
CA LEU A 325 2.17 3.77 3.16
C LEU A 325 2.58 3.81 4.64
N LEU A 326 2.21 2.79 5.41
CA LEU A 326 2.58 2.68 6.82
C LEU A 326 4.11 2.55 6.99
N THR A 327 4.79 1.87 6.07
CA THR A 327 6.26 1.78 6.09
C THR A 327 6.90 3.14 5.83
N ASN A 328 6.35 3.95 4.92
CA ASN A 328 6.78 5.34 4.75
C ASN A 328 6.57 6.17 6.03
N CYS A 329 5.42 6.06 6.68
CA CYS A 329 5.19 6.71 7.97
C CYS A 329 6.22 6.27 9.03
N HIS A 330 6.52 4.97 9.10
CA HIS A 330 7.56 4.44 9.97
C HIS A 330 8.96 4.97 9.60
N THR A 331 9.28 5.14 8.32
CA THR A 331 10.53 5.78 7.88
C THR A 331 10.60 7.24 8.32
N CYS A 332 9.52 8.01 8.20
CA CYS A 332 9.50 9.40 8.63
C CYS A 332 9.68 9.55 10.15
N LEU A 333 9.09 8.65 10.94
CA LEU A 333 9.13 8.73 12.42
C LEU A 333 10.43 8.17 13.02
N TYR A 334 10.96 7.09 12.44
CA TYR A 334 12.04 6.30 13.07
C TYR A 334 13.28 6.11 12.18
N GLY A 335 13.32 6.75 11.01
CA GLY A 335 14.41 6.60 10.04
C GLY A 335 14.41 5.26 9.31
N SER A 336 15.42 5.03 8.47
CA SER A 336 15.63 3.77 7.75
C SER A 336 17.12 3.48 7.52
N GLN A 337 17.46 2.20 7.31
CA GLN A 337 18.81 1.81 6.89
C GLN A 337 19.20 2.41 5.52
N THR A 338 18.22 2.76 4.69
CA THR A 338 18.45 3.40 3.39
C THR A 338 18.93 4.85 3.54
N SER A 339 18.44 5.55 4.58
CA SER A 339 18.81 6.94 4.89
C SER A 339 20.11 7.08 5.69
N GLU A 340 20.63 5.97 6.25
CA GLU A 340 21.92 5.90 6.98
C GLU A 340 23.10 5.65 6.03
#